data_AF-A0A759YIS6-F1
#
_entry.id   AF-A0A759YIS6-F1
#
_cell.length_a   1.000
_cell.length_b   1.000
_cell.length_c   1.000
_cell.angle_alpha   90.00
_cell.angle_beta   90.00
_cell.angle_gamma   90.00
#
_symmetry.space_group_name_H-M   'P 1'
#
loop_
_entity.id
_entity.type
_entity.pdbx_description
1 polymer ?
#
loop_
_entity_poly.entity_id
_entity_poly.type
_entity_poly.pdbx_seq_one_letter_code
_entity_poly.pdbx_strand_id
1 'polypeptide(L)' 'MSMKQRIIVAVGLHPLAPRWVKILCLYVCFSEIEKGFKSAFAEINKQDFSKITPEKRDELNALVAEMNLKLKKRMDA' A
#
# COMPACT_ATOMS: atom_id res chain seq x y z
N MET A 1 -8.47 8.73 -10.86
CA MET A 1 -8.63 7.33 -11.32
C MET A 1 -8.39 7.26 -12.81
N SER A 2 -7.55 6.32 -13.25
CA SER A 2 -7.37 6.07 -14.68
C SER A 2 -8.66 5.55 -15.32
N MET A 3 -8.79 5.69 -16.65
CA MET A 3 -9.94 5.19 -17.41
C MET A 3 -10.19 3.69 -17.13
N LYS A 4 -9.12 2.91 -16.94
CA LYS A 4 -9.18 1.48 -16.64
C LYS A 4 -9.79 1.21 -15.27
N GLN A 5 -9.42 1.98 -14.25
CA GLN A 5 -9.96 1.87 -12.90
C GLN A 5 -11.46 2.17 -12.87
N ARG A 6 -11.92 3.15 -13.67
CA ARG A 6 -13.35 3.47 -13.78
C ARG A 6 -14.16 2.29 -14.32
N ILE A 7 -13.63 1.61 -15.35
CA ILE A 7 -14.27 0.42 -15.93
C ILE A 7 -14.27 -0.74 -14.93
N ILE A 8 -13.15 -0.98 -14.24
CA ILE A 8 -13.05 -2.04 -13.24
C ILE A 8 -14.02 -1.82 -12.08
N VAL A 9 -14.17 -0.58 -11.60
CA VAL A 9 -15.13 -0.23 -10.55
C VAL A 9 -16.56 -0.39 -11.05
N ALA A 10 -16.88 0.12 -12.24
CA ALA A 10 -18.23 0.05 -12.80
C ALA A 10 -18.68 -1.40 -13.07
N VAL A 11 -17.79 -2.25 -13.58
CA VAL A 11 -18.10 -3.64 -13.92
C VAL A 11 -17.97 -4.56 -12.70
N GLY A 12 -16.89 -4.42 -11.92
CA GLY A 12 -16.61 -5.27 -10.76
C GLY A 12 -17.56 -5.07 -9.59
N LEU A 13 -18.11 -3.86 -9.42
CA LEU A 13 -19.10 -3.56 -8.38
C LEU A 13 -20.55 -3.69 -8.85
N HIS A 14 -20.79 -3.97 -10.15
CA HIS A 14 -22.14 -4.08 -10.65
C HIS A 14 -22.90 -5.25 -9.98
N PRO A 15 -24.14 -5.06 -9.51
CA PRO A 15 -24.89 -6.12 -8.82
C PRO A 15 -25.08 -7.36 -9.70
N LEU A 16 -25.36 -7.15 -10.98
CA LEU A 16 -25.62 -8.21 -11.98
C LEU A 16 -24.36 -8.74 -12.66
N ALA A 17 -23.16 -8.25 -12.31
CA ALA A 17 -21.94 -8.78 -12.93
C ALA A 17 -21.71 -10.25 -12.50
N PRO A 18 -21.41 -11.16 -13.45
CA PRO A 18 -21.10 -12.54 -13.13
C PRO A 18 -19.92 -12.65 -12.16
N ARG A 19 -19.96 -13.65 -11.26
CA ARG A 19 -18.97 -13.82 -10.19
C ARG A 19 -17.53 -13.94 -10.72
N TRP A 20 -17.34 -14.59 -11.86
CA TRP A 20 -16.03 -14.75 -12.50
C TRP A 20 -15.46 -13.41 -13.01
N VAL A 21 -16.32 -12.48 -13.46
CA VAL A 21 -15.89 -11.13 -13.87
C VAL A 21 -15.39 -10.34 -12.66
N LYS A 22 -16.08 -10.45 -11.52
CA LYS A 22 -15.66 -9.80 -10.27
C LYS A 22 -14.30 -10.32 -9.79
N ILE A 23 -14.06 -11.63 -9.91
CA ILE A 23 -12.77 -12.26 -9.59
C ILE A 23 -11.66 -11.73 -10.52
N LEU A 24 -11.92 -11.60 -11.82
CA LEU A 24 -10.98 -11.00 -12.76
C LEU A 24 -10.65 -9.54 -12.39
N CYS A 25 -11.67 -8.73 -12.10
CA CYS A 25 -11.49 -7.35 -11.64
C CYS A 25 -10.60 -7.27 -10.39
N LEU A 26 -10.86 -8.15 -9.41
CA LEU A 26 -10.04 -8.26 -8.20
C LEU A 26 -8.60 -8.65 -8.51
N TYR A 27 -8.38 -9.64 -9.38
CA TYR A 27 -7.04 -10.08 -9.77
C TYR A 27 -6.24 -8.96 -10.45
N VAL A 28 -6.88 -8.20 -11.35
CA VAL A 28 -6.26 -7.05 -12.00
C VAL A 28 -5.90 -5.96 -10.98
N CYS A 29 -6.82 -5.63 -10.06
CA CYS A 29 -6.53 -4.68 -8.99
C CYS A 29 -5.35 -5.13 -8.11
N PHE A 30 -5.31 -6.40 -7.71
CA PHE A 30 -4.21 -6.94 -6.92
C PHE A 30 -2.87 -6.87 -7.66
N SER A 31 -2.84 -7.19 -8.96
CA SER A 31 -1.62 -7.09 -9.75
C SER A 31 -1.13 -5.64 -9.90
N GLU A 32 -2.03 -4.66 -10.07
CA GLU A 32 -1.64 -3.24 -10.09
C GLU A 32 -1.07 -2.79 -8.75
N ILE A 33 -1.69 -3.19 -7.64
CA ILE A 33 -1.19 -2.90 -6.29
C ILE A 33 0.20 -3.53 -6.08
N GLU A 34 0.36 -4.80 -6.44
CA GLU A 34 1.62 -5.53 -6.30
C GLU A 34 2.74 -4.88 -7.12
N LYS A 35 2.45 -4.42 -8.35
CA LYS A 35 3.40 -3.66 -9.17
C LYS A 35 3.78 -2.33 -8.53
N GLY A 36 2.80 -1.61 -7.99
CA GLY A 36 3.03 -0.36 -7.25
C GLY A 36 3.97 -0.57 -6.07
N PHE A 37 3.71 -1.60 -5.26
CA PHE A 37 4.60 -1.97 -4.15
C PHE A 37 5.98 -2.37 -4.63
N LYS A 38 6.10 -3.24 -5.63
CA LYS A 38 7.40 -3.65 -6.18
C LYS A 38 8.19 -2.46 -6.71
N SER A 39 7.53 -1.50 -7.36
CA SER A 39 8.18 -0.27 -7.83
C SER A 39 8.66 0.59 -6.67
N ALA A 40 7.81 0.82 -5.67
CA ALA A 40 8.16 1.60 -4.48
C ALA A 40 9.33 0.94 -3.72
N PHE A 41 9.30 -0.37 -3.53
CA PHE A 41 10.39 -1.11 -2.89
C PHE A 41 11.66 -1.15 -3.73
N ALA A 42 11.55 -1.23 -5.06
CA ALA A 42 12.71 -1.15 -5.94
C ALA A 42 13.36 0.25 -5.89
N GLU A 43 12.55 1.30 -5.75
CA GLU A 43 13.02 2.68 -5.63
C GLU A 43 13.69 2.92 -4.27
N ILE A 44 13.11 2.38 -3.19
CA ILE A 44 13.71 2.29 -1.86
C ILE A 44 15.05 1.54 -1.94
N ASN A 45 15.11 0.36 -2.56
CA ASN A 45 16.35 -0.42 -2.71
C ASN A 45 17.42 0.25 -3.59
N LYS A 46 17.02 1.16 -4.49
CA LYS A 46 17.94 2.01 -5.28
C LYS A 46 18.41 3.23 -4.49
N GLN A 47 17.73 3.62 -3.42
CA GLN A 47 18.24 4.65 -2.53
C GLN A 47 19.44 4.09 -1.77
N ASP A 48 20.49 4.89 -1.74
CA ASP A 48 21.75 4.52 -1.13
C ASP A 48 21.61 4.59 0.39
N PHE A 49 21.22 3.46 1.01
CA PHE A 49 21.07 3.32 2.46
C PHE A 49 22.37 3.50 3.23
N SER A 50 23.53 3.52 2.55
CA SER A 50 24.81 3.86 3.16
C SER A 50 24.84 5.28 3.73
N LYS A 51 23.93 6.16 3.29
CA LYS A 51 23.77 7.52 3.80
C LYS A 51 22.87 7.63 5.03
N ILE A 52 22.20 6.54 5.44
CA ILE A 52 21.47 6.53 6.71
C ILE A 52 22.49 6.41 7.83
N THR A 53 22.81 7.54 8.45
CA THR A 53 23.66 7.54 9.64
C THR A 53 22.90 6.91 10.82
N PRO A 54 23.62 6.37 11.82
CA PRO A 54 23.02 5.84 13.03
C PRO A 54 22.05 6.82 13.69
N GLU A 55 22.38 8.13 13.72
CA GLU A 55 21.52 9.14 14.34
C GLU A 55 20.17 9.28 13.62
N LYS A 56 20.16 9.20 12.28
CA LYS A 56 18.91 9.27 11.49
C LYS A 56 18.03 8.04 11.68
N ARG A 57 18.66 6.89 11.90
CA ARG A 57 17.96 5.65 12.22
C ARG A 57 17.33 5.73 13.61
N ASP A 58 18.04 6.30 14.57
CA ASP A 58 17.53 6.47 15.93
C ASP A 58 16.39 7.49 16.01
N GLU A 59 16.48 8.60 15.26
CA GLU A 59 15.35 9.55 15.08
C GLU A 59 14.12 8.85 14.51
N LEU A 60 14.30 8.03 13.47
CA LEU A 60 13.19 7.28 12.86
C LEU A 60 12.58 6.28 13.86
N ASN A 61 13.40 5.55 14.60
CA ASN A 61 12.93 4.60 15.60
C ASN A 61 12.15 5.29 16.73
N ALA A 62 12.60 6.47 17.18
CA ALA A 62 11.89 7.27 18.18
C ALA A 62 10.50 7.70 17.68
N LEU A 63 10.40 8.16 16.42
CA LEU A 63 9.13 8.53 15.79
C LEU A 63 8.18 7.34 15.65
N VAL A 64 8.69 6.17 15.26
CA VAL A 64 7.91 4.92 15.18
C VAL A 64 7.42 4.49 16.56
N ALA A 65 8.26 4.59 17.59
CA ALA A 65 7.86 4.30 18.97
C ALA A 65 6.74 5.23 19.46
N GLU A 66 6.82 6.53 19.14
CA GLU A 66 5.78 7.50 19.47
C GLU A 66 4.44 7.19 18.77
N MET A 67 4.48 6.85 17.47
CA MET A 67 3.28 6.41 16.75
C MET A 67 2.66 5.17 17.37
N ASN A 68 3.47 4.15 17.69
CA ASN A 68 2.98 2.91 18.28
C ASN A 68 2.34 3.15 19.66
N LEU A 69 2.91 4.04 20.47
CA LEU A 69 2.33 4.45 21.75
C LEU A 69 0.98 5.16 21.56
N LYS A 70 0.87 6.04 20.56
CA LYS A 70 -0.39 6.73 20.23
C LYS A 70 -1.45 5.75 19.70
N LEU A 71 -1.06 4.78 18.88
CA LEU A 71 -1.93 3.72 18.38
C LEU A 71 -2.44 2.85 19.53
N LYS A 72 -1.57 2.39 20.42
CA LYS A 72 -1.95 1.60 21.59
C LYS A 72 -2.94 2.35 22.48
N LYS A 73 -2.68 3.63 22.78
CA LYS A 73 -3.62 4.47 23.56
C LYS A 73 -4.98 4.64 22.90
N ARG A 74 -5.06 4.59 21.56
CA ARG A 74 -6.34 4.61 20.84
C ARG A 74 -7.06 3.27 20.82
N MET A 75 -6.32 2.17 20.96
CA MET A 75 -6.90 0.81 21.04
C MET A 75 -7.38 0.46 22.45
N ASP A 76 -6.72 1.02 23.46
CA ASP A 76 -7.07 0.82 24.88
C ASP A 76 -8.19 1.78 25.37
N ALA A 77 -8.67 2.69 24.52
CA ALA A 77 -9.74 3.67 24.80
C ALA A 77 -11.04 3.31 24.07
#